data_AF-A0AAW9SCU9-F1
#
_entry.id   AF-A0AAW9SCU9-F1
#
_cell.length_a   1.000
_cell.length_b   1.000
_cell.length_c   1.000
_cell.angle_alpha   90.00
_cell.angle_beta   90.00
_cell.angle_gamma   90.00
#
_symmetry.space_group_name_H-M   'P 1'
#
loop_
_entity.id
_entity.type
_entity.pdbx_description
1 polymer ?
#
loop_
_entity_poly.entity_id
_entity_poly.type
_entity_poly.pdbx_seq_one_letter_code
_entity_poly.pdbx_strand_id
1 'polypeptide(L)'
;MTLSPRAPRRCTVARKRPSLLRKTQKTTRRRVDHTTPLAPDLQDRETAFSFVSRLAAMNGVDTAGFCTDMGLPFTKMIDGTPDALARLADLSATDVEELRRWSPRYLGNREHEFRGNRLHAKAIKESTVRGCPACLREDAEAAPDSFEGDMYIRGHWLFRPVTLCLKHHHLLVPLWAEANVSRRYDAAARLAEIAPGVWAGKLDKELRAPNPFDEWIEARLAGTPTESWLDQFDLYAAAHFCELLVPRHLGG
;
A
#
# COMPACT_ATOMS: atom_id res chain seq x y z
N MET A 1 -85.35 -45.55 6.13
CA MET A 1 -84.01 -44.97 6.39
C MET A 1 -83.69 -44.01 5.24
N THR A 2 -84.15 -42.76 5.30
CA THR A 2 -83.38 -41.58 5.76
C THR A 2 -82.07 -41.34 5.01
N LEU A 3 -82.13 -40.41 4.03
CA LEU A 3 -81.37 -39.13 3.94
C LEU A 3 -80.86 -38.81 2.52
N SER A 4 -81.45 -37.76 1.96
CA SER A 4 -80.90 -36.79 0.97
C SER A 4 -79.45 -36.42 1.32
N PRO A 5 -78.54 -35.96 0.39
CA PRO A 5 -78.78 -34.67 -0.28
C PRO A 5 -78.00 -34.30 -1.58
N ARG A 6 -78.42 -33.15 -2.10
CA ARG A 6 -77.61 -31.98 -2.56
C ARG A 6 -77.36 -31.74 -4.05
N ALA A 7 -77.85 -30.57 -4.43
CA ALA A 7 -77.79 -29.86 -5.70
C ALA A 7 -76.37 -29.48 -6.18
N PRO A 8 -76.18 -29.25 -7.50
CA PRO A 8 -74.92 -28.78 -8.05
C PRO A 8 -74.68 -27.29 -7.77
N ARG A 9 -73.45 -26.97 -7.34
CA ARG A 9 -73.01 -25.62 -6.99
C ARG A 9 -72.72 -24.78 -8.23
N ARG A 10 -73.26 -23.56 -8.22
CA ARG A 10 -72.92 -22.44 -9.10
C ARG A 10 -71.44 -22.10 -8.98
N CYS A 11 -70.73 -22.00 -10.10
CA CYS A 11 -69.42 -21.37 -10.18
C CYS A 11 -69.60 -19.95 -10.73
N THR A 12 -69.39 -18.96 -9.87
CA THR A 12 -69.45 -17.53 -10.16
C THR A 12 -68.17 -17.09 -10.88
N VAL A 13 -68.33 -16.52 -12.08
CA VAL A 13 -67.24 -15.88 -12.83
C VAL A 13 -66.89 -14.55 -12.15
N ALA A 14 -65.73 -14.50 -11.49
CA ALA A 14 -65.20 -13.28 -10.89
C ALA A 14 -64.54 -12.39 -11.96
N ARG A 15 -64.94 -11.13 -11.97
CA ARG A 15 -64.46 -10.06 -12.86
C ARG A 15 -62.95 -9.79 -12.64
N LYS A 16 -62.14 -9.82 -13.71
CA LYS A 16 -60.76 -9.32 -13.71
C LYS A 16 -60.74 -7.79 -13.55
N ARG A 17 -60.01 -7.29 -12.55
CA ARG A 17 -59.61 -5.87 -12.42
C ARG A 17 -58.36 -5.63 -13.29
N PRO A 18 -58.25 -4.53 -14.04
CA PRO A 18 -57.02 -4.19 -14.76
C PRO A 18 -55.96 -3.67 -13.79
N SER A 19 -54.75 -4.22 -13.90
CA SER A 19 -53.57 -3.83 -13.12
C SER A 19 -53.05 -2.46 -13.56
N LEU A 20 -52.94 -1.53 -12.62
CA LEU A 20 -52.24 -0.27 -12.80
C LEU A 20 -50.75 -0.54 -13.00
N LEU A 21 -50.26 -0.36 -14.23
CA LEU A 21 -48.83 -0.32 -14.52
C LEU A 21 -48.19 0.86 -13.78
N ARG A 22 -47.39 0.57 -12.75
CA ARG A 22 -46.46 1.53 -12.15
C ARG A 22 -45.37 1.83 -13.17
N LYS A 23 -45.37 3.03 -13.74
CA LYS A 23 -44.25 3.57 -14.49
C LYS A 23 -43.06 3.72 -13.53
N THR A 24 -42.02 2.92 -13.73
CA THR A 24 -40.75 3.05 -13.03
C THR A 24 -40.08 4.34 -13.49
N GLN A 25 -39.94 5.29 -12.58
CA GLN A 25 -39.12 6.49 -12.79
C GLN A 25 -37.67 6.03 -12.93
N LYS A 26 -37.11 6.16 -14.15
CA LYS A 26 -35.68 6.08 -14.38
C LYS A 26 -35.02 7.23 -13.64
N THR A 27 -34.39 6.93 -12.52
CA THR A 27 -33.47 7.82 -11.83
C THR A 27 -32.26 8.02 -12.75
N THR A 28 -32.25 9.14 -13.47
CA THR A 28 -31.06 9.65 -14.15
C THR A 28 -30.03 9.99 -13.08
N ARG A 29 -29.03 9.12 -12.90
CA ARG A 29 -27.81 9.45 -12.15
C ARG A 29 -27.20 10.69 -12.79
N ARG A 30 -27.13 11.79 -12.04
CA ARG A 30 -26.26 12.93 -12.38
C ARG A 30 -24.85 12.37 -12.58
N ARG A 31 -24.25 12.60 -13.75
CA ARG A 31 -22.79 12.54 -13.90
C ARG A 31 -22.24 13.60 -12.96
N VAL A 32 -21.57 13.17 -11.91
CA VAL A 32 -20.66 14.05 -11.17
C VAL A 32 -19.51 14.29 -12.12
N ASP A 33 -19.28 15.54 -12.47
CA ASP A 33 -18.09 15.93 -13.22
C ASP A 33 -16.92 15.74 -12.25
N HIS A 34 -16.26 14.58 -12.33
CA HIS A 34 -15.10 14.30 -11.51
C HIS A 34 -13.95 15.12 -12.09
N THR A 35 -13.69 16.30 -11.51
CA THR A 35 -12.38 16.91 -11.61
C THR A 35 -11.38 15.87 -11.11
N THR A 36 -10.61 15.28 -12.03
CA THR A 36 -9.53 14.37 -11.68
C THR A 36 -8.64 15.08 -10.66
N PRO A 37 -8.39 14.48 -9.48
CA PRO A 37 -7.52 15.09 -8.49
C PRO A 37 -6.15 15.37 -9.11
N LEU A 38 -5.49 16.43 -8.65
CA LEU A 38 -4.09 16.64 -9.01
C LEU A 38 -3.30 15.45 -8.47
N ALA A 39 -2.53 14.78 -9.33
CA ALA A 39 -1.78 13.60 -8.96
C ALA A 39 -0.28 13.85 -9.10
N PRO A 40 0.55 13.45 -8.12
CA PRO A 40 1.99 13.47 -8.27
C PRO A 40 2.44 12.36 -9.23
N ASP A 41 3.64 12.51 -9.78
CA ASP A 41 4.29 11.42 -10.51
C ASP A 41 4.68 10.29 -9.53
N LEU A 42 4.41 9.05 -9.94
CA LEU A 42 4.85 7.86 -9.22
C LEU A 42 6.39 7.79 -9.21
N GLN A 43 6.97 7.65 -8.03
CA GLN A 43 8.43 7.66 -7.86
C GLN A 43 9.04 6.25 -7.89
N ASP A 44 10.35 6.18 -8.14
CA ASP A 44 11.08 4.91 -8.23
C ASP A 44 10.94 4.10 -6.95
N ARG A 45 10.40 2.89 -7.07
CA ARG A 45 10.12 1.95 -5.97
C ARG A 45 9.13 2.44 -4.93
N GLU A 46 8.33 3.44 -5.23
CA GLU A 46 7.34 3.97 -4.29
C GLU A 46 6.26 2.94 -3.95
N THR A 47 5.82 2.92 -2.69
CA THR A 47 4.71 2.07 -2.27
C THR A 47 3.37 2.73 -2.51
N ALA A 48 2.31 1.93 -2.69
CA ALA A 48 0.96 2.45 -2.88
C ALA A 48 0.45 3.30 -1.70
N PHE A 49 0.80 2.94 -0.46
CA PHE A 49 0.43 3.77 0.70
C PHE A 49 1.20 5.11 0.71
N SER A 50 2.45 5.13 0.24
CA SER A 50 3.23 6.37 0.14
C SER A 50 2.63 7.27 -0.94
N PHE A 51 2.35 6.68 -2.10
CA PHE A 51 1.80 7.38 -3.25
C PHE A 51 0.42 7.99 -2.95
N VAL A 52 -0.51 7.23 -2.36
CA VAL A 52 -1.83 7.78 -2.01
C VAL A 52 -1.75 8.85 -0.92
N SER A 53 -0.77 8.77 -0.01
CA SER A 53 -0.52 9.84 0.97
C SER A 53 -0.03 11.12 0.30
N ARG A 54 0.92 11.03 -0.64
CA ARG A 54 1.36 12.19 -1.43
C ARG A 54 0.24 12.77 -2.30
N LEU A 55 -0.58 11.91 -2.89
CA LEU A 55 -1.77 12.31 -3.64
C LEU A 55 -2.76 13.09 -2.76
N ALA A 56 -3.05 12.60 -1.55
CA ALA A 56 -3.94 13.30 -0.62
C ALA A 56 -3.37 14.66 -0.17
N ALA A 57 -2.09 14.67 0.20
CA ALA A 57 -1.36 15.89 0.55
C ALA A 57 -1.36 16.95 -0.56
N MET A 58 -1.12 16.54 -1.80
CA MET A 58 -1.17 17.43 -2.97
C MET A 58 -2.56 18.06 -3.18
N ASN A 59 -3.62 17.39 -2.72
CA ASN A 59 -5.00 17.90 -2.74
C ASN A 59 -5.40 18.59 -1.42
N GLY A 60 -4.47 18.79 -0.48
CA GLY A 60 -4.68 19.54 0.75
C GLY A 60 -5.60 18.86 1.77
N VAL A 61 -5.69 17.54 1.75
CA VAL A 61 -6.58 16.74 2.61
C VAL A 61 -5.83 15.61 3.30
N ASP A 62 -6.39 15.11 4.41
CA ASP A 62 -5.82 13.96 5.08
C ASP A 62 -6.01 12.67 4.26
N THR A 63 -5.05 11.75 4.34
CA THR A 63 -5.05 10.53 3.54
C THR A 63 -6.29 9.67 3.77
N ALA A 64 -6.77 9.56 5.01
CA ALA A 64 -7.94 8.75 5.35
C ALA A 64 -9.25 9.36 4.80
N GLY A 65 -9.40 10.68 4.91
CA GLY A 65 -10.49 11.46 4.32
C GLY A 65 -10.50 11.34 2.80
N PHE A 66 -9.38 11.61 2.15
CA PHE A 66 -9.22 11.45 0.69
C PHE A 66 -9.60 10.04 0.23
N CYS A 67 -9.06 9.04 0.92
CA CYS A 67 -9.36 7.63 0.66
C CYS A 67 -10.86 7.33 0.80
N THR A 68 -11.53 7.91 1.79
CA THR A 68 -12.97 7.73 2.00
C THR A 68 -13.77 8.35 0.87
N ASP A 69 -13.45 9.59 0.48
CA ASP A 69 -14.17 10.32 -0.57
C ASP A 69 -14.00 9.69 -1.96
N MET A 70 -12.82 9.14 -2.23
CA MET A 70 -12.52 8.40 -3.46
C MET A 70 -12.97 6.93 -3.40
N GLY A 71 -13.50 6.49 -2.25
CA GLY A 71 -13.92 5.12 -1.99
C GLY A 71 -12.78 4.11 -2.05
N LEU A 72 -11.53 4.52 -1.80
CA LEU A 72 -10.31 3.73 -1.77
C LEU A 72 -9.90 3.46 -0.31
N PRO A 73 -10.36 2.39 0.37
CA PRO A 73 -10.05 2.24 1.79
C PRO A 73 -8.55 2.15 2.04
N PHE A 74 -8.00 3.02 2.90
CA PHE A 74 -6.56 3.14 3.07
C PHE A 74 -5.89 1.83 3.52
N THR A 75 -6.57 1.03 4.34
CA THR A 75 -6.12 -0.31 4.73
C THR A 75 -5.90 -1.23 3.52
N LYS A 76 -6.70 -1.10 2.47
CA LYS A 76 -6.54 -1.86 1.21
C LYS A 76 -5.33 -1.41 0.41
N MET A 77 -4.93 -0.14 0.50
CA MET A 77 -3.69 0.38 -0.07
C MET A 77 -2.47 -0.19 0.67
N ILE A 78 -2.53 -0.17 2.00
CA ILE A 78 -1.51 -0.75 2.88
C ILE A 78 -1.34 -2.24 2.61
N ASP A 79 -2.44 -2.96 2.41
CA ASP A 79 -2.46 -4.40 2.14
C ASP A 79 -2.17 -4.75 0.67
N GLY A 80 -1.95 -3.77 -0.21
CA GLY A 80 -1.66 -4.00 -1.63
C GLY A 80 -2.77 -4.79 -2.35
N THR A 81 -4.03 -4.52 -2.01
CA THR A 81 -5.18 -5.24 -2.60
C THR A 81 -5.29 -4.91 -4.10
N PRO A 82 -5.32 -5.91 -5.01
CA PRO A 82 -5.28 -5.67 -6.46
C PRO A 82 -6.33 -4.67 -6.98
N ASP A 83 -7.61 -4.89 -6.66
CA ASP A 83 -8.70 -4.00 -7.13
C ASP A 83 -8.56 -2.57 -6.60
N ALA A 84 -7.97 -2.43 -5.41
CA ALA A 84 -7.78 -1.15 -4.78
C ALA A 84 -6.60 -0.40 -5.44
N LEU A 85 -5.51 -1.10 -5.77
CA LEU A 85 -4.40 -0.53 -6.55
C LEU A 85 -4.82 -0.16 -7.97
N ALA A 86 -5.64 -0.99 -8.63
CA ALA A 86 -6.17 -0.68 -9.95
C ALA A 86 -6.99 0.62 -9.94
N ARG A 87 -7.85 0.80 -8.93
CA ARG A 87 -8.63 2.04 -8.81
C ARG A 87 -7.76 3.26 -8.47
N LEU A 88 -6.70 3.10 -7.69
CA LEU A 88 -5.72 4.17 -7.44
C LEU A 88 -4.99 4.56 -8.73
N ALA A 89 -4.56 3.57 -9.50
CA ALA A 89 -3.93 3.75 -10.81
C ALA A 89 -4.85 4.51 -11.79
N ASP A 90 -6.11 4.09 -11.89
CA ASP A 90 -7.13 4.77 -12.71
C ASP A 90 -7.35 6.23 -12.28
N LEU A 91 -7.42 6.48 -10.96
CA LEU A 91 -7.64 7.82 -10.42
C LEU A 91 -6.47 8.78 -10.68
N SER A 92 -5.26 8.25 -10.69
CA SER A 92 -4.00 9.00 -10.80
C SER A 92 -3.35 8.92 -12.18
N ALA A 93 -3.98 8.25 -13.15
CA ALA A 93 -3.43 7.95 -14.47
C ALA A 93 -2.02 7.30 -14.41
N THR A 94 -1.77 6.47 -13.40
CA THR A 94 -0.48 5.79 -13.16
C THR A 94 -0.52 4.34 -13.63
N ASP A 95 0.63 3.72 -13.90
CA ASP A 95 0.71 2.28 -14.17
C ASP A 95 0.46 1.45 -12.89
N VAL A 96 -0.58 0.61 -12.93
CA VAL A 96 -0.94 -0.30 -11.84
C VAL A 96 0.17 -1.32 -11.54
N GLU A 97 0.90 -1.78 -12.56
CA GLU A 97 1.94 -2.78 -12.37
C GLU A 97 3.16 -2.19 -11.66
N GLU A 98 3.52 -0.92 -11.93
CA GLU A 98 4.60 -0.24 -11.20
C GLU A 98 4.21 0.01 -9.73
N LEU A 99 2.97 0.44 -9.46
CA LEU A 99 2.43 0.55 -8.09
C LEU A 99 2.47 -0.80 -7.37
N ARG A 100 2.00 -1.86 -8.03
CA ARG A 100 1.97 -3.22 -7.47
C ARG A 100 3.37 -3.76 -7.22
N ARG A 101 4.31 -3.49 -8.12
CA ARG A 101 5.67 -4.02 -8.10
C ARG A 101 6.36 -3.78 -6.76
N TRP A 102 6.18 -2.61 -6.18
CA TRP A 102 6.83 -2.20 -4.93
C TRP A 102 5.88 -2.09 -3.73
N SER A 103 4.66 -2.62 -3.86
CA SER A 103 3.68 -2.68 -2.77
C SER A 103 3.50 -4.12 -2.26
N PRO A 104 3.76 -4.41 -0.98
CA PRO A 104 3.51 -5.73 -0.42
C PRO A 104 2.02 -6.07 -0.45
N ARG A 105 1.67 -7.22 -1.03
CA ARG A 105 0.31 -7.72 -1.10
C ARG A 105 0.04 -8.70 0.04
N TYR A 106 -0.95 -8.42 0.87
CA TYR A 106 -1.39 -9.33 1.92
C TYR A 106 -2.09 -10.56 1.33
N LEU A 107 -1.67 -11.76 1.74
CA LEU A 107 -2.22 -13.04 1.28
C LEU A 107 -3.15 -13.71 2.30
N GLY A 108 -3.30 -13.15 3.50
CA GLY A 108 -3.93 -13.82 4.64
C GLY A 108 -2.90 -14.47 5.58
N ASN A 109 -3.34 -14.88 6.77
CA ASN A 109 -2.53 -15.63 7.75
C ASN A 109 -1.13 -15.03 8.04
N ARG A 110 -1.03 -13.69 8.09
CA ARG A 110 0.25 -12.97 8.30
C ARG A 110 1.28 -13.21 7.18
N GLU A 111 0.88 -13.69 6.01
CA GLU A 111 1.73 -13.85 4.84
C GLU A 111 1.52 -12.71 3.84
N HIS A 112 2.60 -12.32 3.17
CA HIS A 112 2.61 -11.29 2.15
C HIS A 112 3.38 -11.78 0.92
N GLU A 113 2.94 -11.37 -0.26
CA GLU A 113 3.73 -11.44 -1.50
C GLU A 113 4.43 -10.10 -1.70
N PHE A 114 5.73 -10.12 -1.97
CA PHE A 114 6.48 -8.93 -2.32
C PHE A 114 7.62 -9.28 -3.28
N ARG A 115 7.68 -8.60 -4.43
CA ARG A 115 8.68 -8.86 -5.48
C ARG A 115 8.82 -10.35 -5.84
N GLY A 116 7.69 -11.06 -5.94
CA GLY A 116 7.65 -12.50 -6.26
C GLY A 116 8.02 -13.44 -5.11
N ASN A 117 8.29 -12.92 -3.90
CA ASN A 117 8.66 -13.72 -2.73
C ASN A 117 7.53 -13.76 -1.70
N ARG A 118 7.34 -14.90 -1.04
CA ARG A 118 6.42 -15.04 0.10
C ARG A 118 7.17 -14.69 1.39
N LEU A 119 6.63 -13.73 2.14
CA LEU A 119 7.24 -13.17 3.34
C LEU A 119 6.26 -13.24 4.50
N HIS A 120 6.77 -13.56 5.70
CA HIS A 120 5.97 -13.42 6.91
C HIS A 120 5.85 -11.94 7.33
N ALA A 121 4.76 -11.56 7.98
CA ALA A 121 4.49 -10.17 8.37
C ALA A 121 5.58 -9.55 9.25
N LYS A 122 6.26 -10.36 10.07
CA LYS A 122 7.42 -9.90 10.89
C LYS A 122 8.60 -9.40 10.04
N ALA A 123 8.63 -9.74 8.75
CA ALA A 123 9.68 -9.34 7.84
C ALA A 123 9.37 -8.07 7.06
N ILE A 124 8.10 -7.64 6.98
CA ILE A 124 7.70 -6.55 6.07
C ILE A 124 6.66 -5.57 6.62
N LYS A 125 6.07 -5.87 7.78
CA LYS A 125 5.06 -5.04 8.46
C LYS A 125 5.53 -4.67 9.87
N GLU A 126 6.75 -4.17 9.99
CA GLU A 126 7.28 -3.70 11.27
C GLU A 126 6.45 -2.51 11.83
N SER A 127 6.53 -2.30 13.15
CA SER A 127 5.90 -1.14 13.80
C SER A 127 6.66 0.16 13.60
N THR A 128 7.92 0.04 13.19
CA THR A 128 8.83 1.14 12.88
C THR A 128 9.02 1.18 11.37
N VAL A 129 8.77 2.33 10.76
CA VAL A 129 9.12 2.57 9.37
C VAL A 129 10.57 3.06 9.34
N ARG A 130 11.36 2.48 8.44
CA ARG A 130 12.77 2.80 8.26
C ARG A 130 13.00 3.39 6.87
N GLY A 131 14.08 4.12 6.71
CA GLY A 131 14.47 4.65 5.41
C GLY A 131 15.84 5.31 5.44
N CYS A 132 16.24 5.83 4.30
CA CYS A 132 17.51 6.52 4.14
C CYS A 132 17.30 8.04 4.21
N PRO A 133 17.89 8.76 5.18
CA PRO A 133 17.72 10.21 5.27
C PRO A 133 18.36 10.94 4.09
N ALA A 134 19.42 10.38 3.48
CA ALA A 134 20.02 10.96 2.28
C ALA A 134 19.09 10.87 1.05
N CYS A 135 18.40 9.73 0.83
CA CYS A 135 17.36 9.65 -0.20
C CYS A 135 16.27 10.70 0.02
N LEU A 136 15.79 10.83 1.26
CA LEU A 136 14.72 11.77 1.58
C LEU A 136 15.15 13.23 1.35
N ARG A 137 16.42 13.58 1.60
CA ARG A 137 16.95 14.91 1.26
C ARG A 137 16.97 15.13 -0.26
N GLU A 138 17.47 14.18 -1.03
CA GLU A 138 17.46 14.29 -2.50
C GLU A 138 16.04 14.42 -3.06
N ASP A 139 15.08 13.69 -2.49
CA ASP A 139 13.66 13.79 -2.88
C ASP A 139 13.11 15.20 -2.61
N ALA A 140 13.44 15.78 -1.44
CA ALA A 140 13.03 17.14 -1.09
C ALA A 140 13.70 18.21 -1.96
N GLU A 141 14.96 18.02 -2.34
CA GLU A 141 15.70 18.91 -3.23
C GLU A 141 15.20 18.86 -4.67
N ALA A 142 14.67 17.73 -5.12
CA ALA A 142 14.14 17.55 -6.47
C ALA A 142 12.80 18.27 -6.71
N ALA A 143 12.02 18.53 -5.65
CA ALA A 143 10.74 19.24 -5.74
C ALA A 143 10.63 20.34 -4.68
N PRO A 144 11.40 21.45 -4.81
CA PRO A 144 11.44 22.51 -3.82
C PRO A 144 10.10 23.26 -3.67
N ASP A 145 9.26 23.21 -4.71
CA ASP A 145 7.95 23.89 -4.74
C ASP A 145 6.78 22.97 -4.32
N SER A 146 7.02 21.69 -4.01
CA SER A 146 5.97 20.82 -3.49
C SER A 146 5.73 21.12 -2.00
N PHE A 147 4.47 21.23 -1.60
CA PHE A 147 4.08 21.74 -0.28
C PHE A 147 4.61 20.90 0.91
N GLU A 148 5.12 19.70 0.65
CA GLU A 148 5.59 18.75 1.67
C GLU A 148 6.96 18.10 1.36
N GLY A 149 7.63 18.51 0.27
CA GLY A 149 8.79 17.83 -0.28
C GLY A 149 8.38 16.50 -0.91
N ASP A 150 8.92 16.14 -2.07
CA ASP A 150 8.55 14.89 -2.77
C ASP A 150 9.07 13.62 -2.08
N MET A 151 9.36 13.69 -0.79
CA MET A 151 9.78 12.57 0.03
C MET A 151 8.75 11.44 -0.03
N TYR A 152 9.25 10.23 -0.23
CA TYR A 152 8.39 9.06 -0.36
C TYR A 152 9.05 7.81 0.23
N ILE A 153 8.21 6.82 0.57
CA ILE A 153 8.67 5.55 1.12
C ILE A 153 8.86 4.54 0.00
N ARG A 154 10.11 4.05 -0.08
CA ARG A 154 10.50 3.02 -1.03
C ARG A 154 10.15 1.64 -0.49
N GLY A 155 9.59 0.77 -1.33
CA GLY A 155 9.10 -0.54 -0.93
C GLY A 155 10.16 -1.49 -0.37
N HIS A 156 11.39 -1.44 -0.91
CA HIS A 156 12.47 -2.29 -0.41
C HIS A 156 12.85 -1.98 1.05
N TRP A 157 12.63 -0.76 1.54
CA TRP A 157 12.90 -0.41 2.95
C TRP A 157 12.02 -1.18 3.95
N LEU A 158 10.85 -1.65 3.49
CA LEU A 158 9.92 -2.41 4.32
C LEU A 158 10.45 -3.79 4.68
N PHE A 159 11.28 -4.39 3.82
CA PHE A 159 11.84 -5.71 4.09
C PHE A 159 12.92 -5.59 5.17
N ARG A 160 12.63 -6.09 6.38
CA ARG A 160 13.48 -5.98 7.58
C ARG A 160 14.97 -6.28 7.33
N PRO A 161 15.34 -7.35 6.59
CA PRO A 161 16.74 -7.65 6.30
C PRO A 161 17.46 -6.63 5.42
N VAL A 162 16.75 -5.76 4.69
CA VAL A 162 17.36 -4.59 4.06
C VAL A 162 17.75 -3.63 5.18
N THR A 163 19.05 -3.45 5.38
CA THR A 163 19.61 -2.58 6.42
C THR A 163 20.49 -1.46 5.88
N LEU A 164 20.83 -1.49 4.58
CA LEU A 164 21.69 -0.51 3.92
C LEU A 164 20.98 0.07 2.70
N CYS A 165 21.05 1.39 2.53
CA CYS A 165 20.76 2.04 1.26
C CYS A 165 21.97 1.88 0.34
N LEU A 166 21.83 1.15 -0.78
CA LEU A 166 22.93 0.96 -1.73
C LEU A 166 23.28 2.22 -2.53
N LYS A 167 22.35 3.16 -2.68
CA LYS A 167 22.62 4.45 -3.34
C LYS A 167 23.57 5.32 -2.52
N HIS A 168 23.37 5.36 -1.20
CA HIS A 168 24.08 6.28 -0.30
C HIS A 168 25.07 5.61 0.63
N HIS A 169 25.15 4.28 0.61
CA HIS A 169 25.95 3.48 1.55
C HIS A 169 25.66 3.83 3.01
N HIS A 170 24.40 4.18 3.30
CA HIS A 170 23.95 4.66 4.59
C HIS A 170 23.00 3.64 5.20
N LEU A 171 23.15 3.34 6.49
CA LEU A 171 22.24 2.41 7.18
C LEU A 171 20.80 2.93 7.13
N LEU A 172 19.83 2.06 6.91
CA LEU A 172 18.43 2.45 7.06
C LEU A 172 18.16 2.72 8.54
N VAL A 173 17.65 3.91 8.84
CA VAL A 173 17.39 4.36 10.20
C VAL A 173 15.90 4.31 10.50
N PRO A 174 15.51 4.13 11.78
CA PRO A 174 14.14 4.39 12.20
C PRO A 174 13.75 5.82 11.86
N LEU A 175 12.72 5.99 11.03
CA LEU A 175 12.15 7.30 10.71
C LEU A 175 11.07 7.66 11.74
N TRP A 176 10.17 6.71 12.02
CA TRP A 176 9.16 6.82 13.08
C TRP A 176 8.66 5.44 13.50
N ALA A 177 8.02 5.39 14.67
CA ALA A 177 7.27 4.23 15.15
C ALA A 177 5.86 4.66 15.54
N GLU A 178 4.85 3.88 15.15
CA GLU A 178 3.44 4.21 15.41
C GLU A 178 2.63 2.91 15.56
N ALA A 179 1.81 2.82 16.60
CA ALA A 179 1.02 1.62 16.88
C ALA A 179 -0.20 1.53 15.95
N ASN A 180 -0.84 2.65 15.65
CA ASN A 180 -2.00 2.72 14.76
C ASN A 180 -1.57 2.52 13.31
N VAL A 181 -2.06 1.47 12.66
CA VAL A 181 -1.66 1.10 11.29
C VAL A 181 -1.92 2.22 10.28
N SER A 182 -3.09 2.86 10.32
CA SER A 182 -3.41 3.94 9.39
C SER A 182 -2.45 5.12 9.59
N ARG A 183 -2.20 5.57 10.82
CA ARG A 183 -1.24 6.67 11.08
C ARG A 183 0.20 6.29 10.71
N ARG A 184 0.60 5.03 10.94
CA ARG A 184 1.95 4.55 10.63
C ARG A 184 2.27 4.67 9.15
N TYR A 185 1.29 4.35 8.29
CA TYR A 185 1.49 4.30 6.84
C TYR A 185 1.01 5.57 6.13
N ASP A 186 0.49 6.56 6.86
CA ASP A 186 0.21 7.90 6.32
C ASP A 186 1.54 8.65 6.08
N ALA A 187 2.25 8.25 5.03
CA ALA A 187 3.66 8.55 4.84
C ALA A 187 3.92 10.04 4.70
N ALA A 188 3.10 10.77 3.94
CA ALA A 188 3.25 12.21 3.72
C ALA A 188 3.17 12.97 5.05
N ALA A 189 2.14 12.70 5.85
CA ALA A 189 1.99 13.30 7.18
C ALA A 189 3.15 12.97 8.13
N ARG A 190 3.63 11.71 8.14
CA ARG A 190 4.77 11.31 8.98
C ARG A 190 6.09 11.92 8.51
N LEU A 191 6.31 12.02 7.20
CA LEU A 191 7.50 12.61 6.60
C LEU A 191 7.56 14.12 6.86
N ALA A 192 6.43 14.82 6.76
CA ALA A 192 6.33 16.23 7.10
C ALA A 192 6.73 16.51 8.56
N GLU A 193 6.35 15.63 9.51
CA GLU A 193 6.73 15.76 10.93
C GLU A 193 8.25 15.65 11.15
N ILE A 194 8.94 14.82 10.37
CA ILE A 194 10.39 14.58 10.54
C ILE A 194 11.27 15.40 9.59
N ALA A 195 10.68 16.10 8.62
CA ALA A 195 11.39 16.83 7.57
C ALA A 195 12.50 17.76 8.11
N PRO A 196 12.27 18.58 9.16
CA PRO A 196 13.32 19.43 9.72
C PRO A 196 14.52 18.64 10.26
N GLY A 197 14.29 17.43 10.77
CA GLY A 197 15.35 16.53 11.25
C GLY A 197 16.13 15.90 10.10
N VAL A 198 15.46 15.56 9.00
CA VAL A 198 16.07 15.05 7.77
C VAL A 198 16.99 16.11 7.15
N TRP A 199 16.50 17.35 7.00
CA TRP A 199 17.27 18.47 6.43
C TRP A 199 18.47 18.84 7.30
N ALA A 200 18.31 18.83 8.62
CA ALA A 200 19.40 19.12 9.55
C ALA A 200 20.39 17.95 9.75
N GLY A 201 20.23 16.83 9.02
CA GLY A 201 21.11 15.66 9.14
C GLY A 201 21.03 14.92 10.48
N LYS A 202 19.99 15.17 11.29
CA LYS A 202 19.87 14.58 12.65
C LYS A 202 19.67 13.07 12.65
N LEU A 203 19.20 12.54 11.52
CA LEU A 203 18.96 11.11 11.32
C LEU A 203 20.16 10.39 10.70
N ASP A 204 21.23 11.12 10.37
CA ASP A 204 22.38 10.55 9.70
C ASP A 204 23.16 9.61 10.64
N LYS A 205 23.72 8.55 10.06
CA LYS A 205 24.49 7.48 10.69
C LYS A 205 25.74 7.21 9.86
N GLU A 206 26.58 6.34 10.41
CA GLU A 206 27.82 5.94 9.75
C GLU A 206 27.56 5.32 8.37
N LEU A 207 28.39 5.72 7.42
CA LEU A 207 28.41 5.15 6.08
C LEU A 207 29.18 3.83 6.10
N ARG A 208 28.69 2.84 5.38
CA ARG A 208 29.32 1.52 5.27
C ARG A 208 29.22 1.02 3.83
N ALA A 209 30.34 0.54 3.29
CA ALA A 209 30.35 -0.14 2.00
C ALA A 209 29.39 -1.36 2.02
N PRO A 210 28.66 -1.63 0.92
CA PRO A 210 27.87 -2.84 0.79
C PRO A 210 28.71 -4.10 1.04
N ASN A 211 28.12 -5.07 1.73
CA ASN A 211 28.67 -6.41 1.82
C ASN A 211 27.92 -7.33 0.82
N PRO A 212 28.42 -8.55 0.54
CA PRO A 212 27.78 -9.45 -0.42
C PRO A 212 26.33 -9.80 -0.09
N PHE A 213 25.94 -9.76 1.19
CA PHE A 213 24.55 -10.01 1.59
C PHE A 213 23.63 -8.83 1.27
N ASP A 214 24.10 -7.58 1.40
CA ASP A 214 23.34 -6.39 1.00
C ASP A 214 23.06 -6.43 -0.52
N GLU A 215 24.09 -6.74 -1.32
CA GLU A 215 24.00 -6.85 -2.78
C GLU A 215 23.09 -8.01 -3.21
N TRP A 216 23.19 -9.16 -2.52
CA TRP A 216 22.33 -10.31 -2.78
C TRP A 216 20.86 -10.01 -2.51
N ILE A 217 20.51 -9.35 -1.40
CA ILE A 217 19.12 -8.96 -1.13
C ILE A 217 18.60 -8.01 -2.21
N GLU A 218 19.39 -7.02 -2.60
CA GLU A 218 19.00 -6.08 -3.66
C GLU A 218 18.75 -6.82 -4.97
N ALA A 219 19.67 -7.68 -5.40
CA ALA A 219 19.50 -8.43 -6.64
C ALA A 219 18.24 -9.32 -6.60
N ARG A 220 17.99 -10.00 -5.47
CA ARG A 220 16.79 -10.82 -5.27
C ARG A 220 15.50 -10.00 -5.32
N LEU A 221 15.47 -8.85 -4.67
CA LEU A 221 14.34 -7.93 -4.74
C LEU A 221 14.22 -7.30 -6.12
N ALA A 222 15.30 -7.00 -6.83
CA ALA A 222 15.27 -6.51 -8.21
C ALA A 222 14.80 -7.59 -9.20
N GLY A 223 14.76 -8.86 -8.80
CA GLY A 223 14.45 -9.99 -9.67
C GLY A 223 15.61 -10.33 -10.61
N THR A 224 16.82 -9.89 -10.27
CA THR A 224 18.04 -10.17 -11.03
C THR A 224 18.57 -11.54 -10.59
N PRO A 225 18.88 -12.45 -11.53
CA PRO A 225 19.51 -13.72 -11.20
C PRO A 225 20.84 -13.47 -10.49
N THR A 226 21.10 -14.25 -9.45
CA THR A 226 22.40 -14.33 -8.80
C THR A 226 22.95 -15.75 -8.94
N GLU A 227 24.26 -15.91 -8.76
CA GLU A 227 24.92 -17.23 -8.73
C GLU A 227 25.18 -17.68 -7.28
N SER A 228 24.40 -17.15 -6.33
CA SER A 228 24.59 -17.41 -4.91
C SER A 228 23.95 -18.74 -4.53
N TRP A 229 24.61 -19.53 -3.69
CA TRP A 229 24.00 -20.74 -3.13
C TRP A 229 22.72 -20.44 -2.33
N LEU A 230 22.55 -19.20 -1.84
CA LEU A 230 21.35 -18.74 -1.14
C LEU A 230 20.10 -18.72 -2.03
N ASP A 231 20.25 -18.74 -3.36
CA ASP A 231 19.14 -18.68 -4.31
C ASP A 231 18.31 -19.96 -4.35
N GLN A 232 18.84 -21.03 -3.75
CA GLN A 232 18.13 -22.30 -3.58
C GLN A 232 17.05 -22.23 -2.49
N PHE A 233 16.99 -21.14 -1.72
CA PHE A 233 16.04 -20.96 -0.62
C PHE A 233 15.11 -19.77 -0.86
N ASP A 234 13.95 -19.81 -0.20
CA ASP A 234 13.06 -18.66 -0.11
C ASP A 234 13.79 -17.44 0.48
N LEU A 235 13.58 -16.26 -0.10
CA LEU A 235 14.27 -15.01 0.29
C LEU A 235 14.22 -14.78 1.81
N TYR A 236 13.05 -14.96 2.42
CA TYR A 236 12.90 -14.75 3.86
C TYR A 236 13.67 -15.77 4.70
N ALA A 237 13.70 -17.03 4.29
CA ALA A 237 14.41 -18.09 5.02
C ALA A 237 15.93 -17.87 4.97
N ALA A 238 16.49 -17.62 3.78
CA ALA A 238 17.90 -17.31 3.60
C ALA A 238 18.30 -16.03 4.35
N ALA A 239 17.52 -14.95 4.23
CA ALA A 239 17.81 -13.71 4.93
C ALA A 239 17.77 -13.88 6.46
N HIS A 240 16.77 -14.61 6.98
CA HIS A 240 16.68 -14.88 8.41
C HIS A 240 17.86 -15.71 8.92
N PHE A 241 18.32 -16.70 8.15
CA PHE A 241 19.51 -17.47 8.48
C PHE A 241 20.76 -16.60 8.56
N CYS A 242 21.00 -15.73 7.57
CA CYS A 242 22.14 -14.81 7.58
C CYS A 242 22.12 -13.86 8.79
N GLU A 243 20.96 -13.35 9.19
CA GLU A 243 20.84 -12.51 10.39
C GLU A 243 21.21 -13.23 11.70
N LEU A 244 21.06 -14.57 11.77
CA LEU A 244 21.45 -15.35 12.95
C LEU A 244 22.97 -15.55 13.03
N LEU A 245 23.66 -15.47 11.89
CA LEU A 245 25.11 -15.61 11.81
C LEU A 245 25.85 -14.30 12.10
N VAL A 246 25.21 -13.15 11.89
CA VAL A 246 25.76 -11.86 12.27
C VAL A 246 25.64 -11.70 13.78
N PRO A 247 26.74 -11.45 14.52
CA PRO A 247 26.65 -11.14 15.95
C PRO A 247 25.71 -9.95 16.14
N ARG A 248 24.58 -10.18 16.79
CA ARG A 248 23.74 -9.09 17.26
C ARG A 248 24.54 -8.38 18.35
N HIS A 249 25.22 -7.30 18.01
CA HIS A 249 25.52 -6.29 19.01
C HIS A 249 24.16 -5.77 19.48
N LEU A 250 23.70 -6.36 20.59
CA LEU A 250 22.50 -5.97 21.31
C LEU A 250 22.73 -4.53 21.79
N GLY A 251 22.36 -3.56 20.96
CA GLY A 251 22.16 -2.18 21.35
C GLY A 251 20.69 -1.98 21.69
N GLY A 252 20.38 -2.17 22.97
CA GLY A 252 19.13 -1.81 23.62
C GLY A 252 19.43 -1.49 25.08
#